data_AF-A0A8H6F0A5-F1
#
_entry.id   AF-A0A8H6F0A5-F1
#
_cell.length_a   1.000
_cell.length_b   1.000
_cell.length_c   1.000
_cell.angle_alpha   90.00
_cell.angle_beta   90.00
_cell.angle_gamma   90.00
#
_symmetry.space_group_name_H-M   'P 1'
#
loop_
_entity.id
_entity.type
_entity.pdbx_description
1 polymer ?
#
loop_
_entity_poly.entity_id
_entity_poly.type
_entity_poly.pdbx_seq_one_letter_code
_entity_poly.pdbx_strand_id
1 'polypeptide(L)'
;MIRRLSNSASSFFNASNITQESLVEDVEDDILDIGNENYVEEMFGAKQLSHAMTSKNLTGDSTTPPPQQPVQRRKGSIVSAFSNKKYSFWDKEFKSERIKIAMQVLENYVYLVLGFAAVLCIYTGSYYNRTSRFKNLKMAIMIGDRNSTQLPNIVGQTIEGYFTKVPALQALGNFDIWDYDRLSNLAASHNNTLTEEVYRQIHHQKYWAAFYVYENATLNWYQALASGSKTFNPTNSLMEVVYETGRDYNAVNNYIVTIIGQILRGYYKFIPQSGLVVNMLKTLNSTQANNVINNAPQLISTIPTFSIHDLHPVPNPVFSATMQLAGVYLIVLTFFAFVFSIQIQMYIASKVKGIKYVIFRMMSNQVAYFIISLAFVVLNTAFGLPFNGTFGHAGFLVIWVFSYLLMSAIGSVIEFFVLIVFALKPPMIGFVLLFTVVLNLAPTISPIILCPKFYRYGYAMPLKNFYDLLQVAYFNAWKGHMGRNIGILFAWMVVSNAALPFVMKWLANKKAKAEEQKTNLEESQDNKNNQVTEKK
;
A
#
# COMPACT_ATOMS: atom_id res chain seq x y z
N MET A 1 -19.70 -14.48 16.55
CA MET A 1 -19.10 -13.13 16.57
C MET A 1 -19.28 -12.33 15.26
N ILE A 2 -19.76 -12.93 14.16
CA ILE A 2 -19.96 -12.25 12.86
C ILE A 2 -21.39 -11.64 12.71
N ARG A 3 -22.29 -11.86 13.67
CA ARG A 3 -23.70 -11.41 13.59
C ARG A 3 -24.01 -10.10 14.34
N ARG A 4 -23.01 -9.47 15.00
CA ARG A 4 -23.21 -8.24 15.80
C ARG A 4 -22.61 -6.95 15.21
N LEU A 5 -21.85 -7.02 14.11
CA LEU A 5 -21.37 -5.84 13.38
C LEU A 5 -22.40 -5.25 12.40
N SER A 6 -23.50 -5.96 12.15
CA SER A 6 -24.59 -5.51 11.28
C SER A 6 -25.50 -4.45 11.90
N ASN A 7 -25.52 -4.30 13.23
CA ASN A 7 -26.48 -3.42 13.92
C ASN A 7 -25.90 -2.05 14.29
N SER A 8 -24.58 -1.86 14.18
CA SER A 8 -23.92 -0.58 14.48
C SER A 8 -23.75 0.28 13.23
N ALA A 9 -23.70 -0.33 12.04
CA ALA A 9 -23.75 0.40 10.77
C ALA A 9 -25.15 0.96 10.49
N SER A 10 -26.22 0.27 10.93
CA SER A 10 -27.60 0.75 10.75
C SER A 10 -27.98 1.90 11.69
N SER A 11 -27.35 2.05 12.86
CA SER A 11 -27.61 3.20 13.74
C SER A 11 -26.90 4.47 13.29
N PHE A 12 -25.79 4.37 12.54
CA PHE A 12 -25.08 5.54 11.99
C PHE A 12 -25.86 6.20 10.84
N PHE A 13 -26.69 5.44 10.12
CA PHE A 13 -27.59 5.95 9.07
C PHE A 13 -28.98 6.39 9.58
N ASN A 14 -29.27 6.26 10.88
CA ASN A 14 -30.58 6.61 11.47
C ASN A 14 -30.54 7.79 12.45
N ALA A 15 -29.40 8.46 12.59
CA ALA A 15 -29.25 9.63 13.45
C ALA A 15 -29.15 10.92 12.62
N SER A 16 -30.24 11.27 11.94
CA SER A 16 -30.46 12.64 11.44
C SER A 16 -31.96 12.94 11.36
N ASN A 17 -32.67 12.72 12.48
CA ASN A 17 -33.93 13.42 12.76
C ASN A 17 -33.61 14.57 13.70
N ILE A 18 -33.05 15.64 13.15
CA ILE A 18 -33.06 16.96 13.79
C ILE A 18 -33.54 17.93 12.70
N THR A 19 -34.86 18.16 12.75
CA THR A 19 -35.62 19.31 12.24
C THR A 19 -34.89 20.22 11.25
N GLN A 20 -35.14 19.97 9.95
CA GLN A 20 -34.92 20.94 8.89
C GLN A 20 -36.27 21.62 8.60
N GLU A 21 -36.76 22.38 9.58
CA GLU A 21 -37.93 23.24 9.45
C GLU A 21 -37.47 24.67 9.74
N SER A 22 -36.84 25.27 8.74
CA SER A 22 -36.65 26.72 8.53
C SER A 22 -35.69 26.86 7.35
N LEU A 23 -35.91 27.89 6.52
CA LEU A 23 -35.19 28.25 5.30
C LEU A 23 -35.75 27.68 3.98
N VAL A 24 -37.08 27.49 3.89
CA VAL A 24 -37.79 27.57 2.61
C VAL A 24 -38.75 28.75 2.71
N GLU A 25 -38.22 29.95 2.50
CA GLU A 25 -38.96 31.10 2.04
C GLU A 25 -37.92 32.07 1.45
N ASP A 26 -38.28 32.66 0.32
CA ASP A 26 -37.51 33.62 -0.48
C ASP A 26 -36.37 33.03 -1.33
N VAL A 27 -36.70 32.64 -2.58
CA VAL A 27 -36.30 33.34 -3.82
C VAL A 27 -36.94 32.57 -4.97
N GLU A 28 -38.15 32.97 -5.33
CA GLU A 28 -38.80 32.63 -6.60
C GLU A 28 -39.05 33.98 -7.28
N ASP A 29 -38.10 34.42 -8.11
CA ASP A 29 -38.30 35.23 -9.32
C ASP A 29 -36.93 35.64 -9.90
N ASP A 30 -36.91 35.78 -11.23
CA ASP A 30 -35.77 36.07 -12.11
C ASP A 30 -34.76 34.95 -12.37
N ILE A 31 -34.93 34.25 -13.51
CA ILE A 31 -34.05 34.42 -14.69
C ILE A 31 -34.70 33.70 -15.89
N LEU A 32 -35.00 34.49 -16.92
CA LEU A 32 -35.37 34.05 -18.27
C LEU A 32 -34.15 33.49 -19.02
N ASP A 33 -34.33 32.26 -19.51
CA ASP A 33 -34.04 31.79 -20.87
C ASP A 33 -32.75 32.29 -21.56
N ILE A 34 -31.65 31.54 -21.44
CA ILE A 34 -30.69 31.32 -22.54
C ILE A 34 -30.18 29.88 -22.44
N GLY A 35 -30.38 29.14 -23.53
CA GLY A 35 -30.24 27.69 -23.62
C GLY A 35 -28.86 27.10 -23.31
N ASN A 36 -28.93 25.78 -23.13
CA ASN A 36 -27.86 24.77 -23.04
C ASN A 36 -27.53 24.24 -21.63
N GLU A 37 -28.54 23.77 -20.89
CA GLU A 37 -28.36 23.02 -19.63
C GLU A 37 -27.98 21.53 -19.81
N ASN A 38 -28.23 20.93 -20.98
CA ASN A 38 -28.08 19.47 -21.17
C ASN A 38 -26.62 19.00 -21.26
N TYR A 39 -25.66 19.88 -21.57
CA TYR A 39 -24.26 19.47 -21.81
C TYR A 39 -23.38 19.50 -20.56
N VAL A 40 -23.71 20.32 -19.56
CA VAL A 40 -23.02 20.30 -18.26
C VAL A 40 -23.44 19.07 -17.44
N GLU A 41 -24.68 18.60 -17.64
CA GLU A 41 -25.16 17.33 -17.07
C GLU A 41 -24.46 16.08 -17.65
N GLU A 42 -24.16 16.07 -18.96
CA GLU A 42 -23.34 15.01 -19.57
C GLU A 42 -21.84 15.14 -19.21
N MET A 43 -21.38 16.35 -18.86
CA MET A 43 -19.97 16.63 -18.59
C MET A 43 -19.46 15.98 -17.30
N PHE A 44 -20.35 15.52 -16.42
CA PHE A 44 -20.01 14.64 -15.30
C PHE A 44 -21.18 13.70 -15.02
N GLY A 45 -20.95 12.38 -15.07
CA GLY A 45 -21.88 11.35 -14.56
C GLY A 45 -22.15 11.43 -13.05
N ALA A 46 -21.85 12.57 -12.41
CA ALA A 46 -22.10 12.87 -11.02
C ALA A 46 -23.60 12.85 -10.68
N LYS A 47 -24.50 13.19 -11.61
CA LYS A 47 -25.95 13.09 -11.39
C LYS A 47 -26.42 11.64 -11.28
N GLN A 48 -25.84 10.72 -12.07
CA GLN A 48 -26.13 9.27 -12.00
C GLN A 48 -25.47 8.60 -10.78
N LEU A 49 -24.24 8.98 -10.44
CA LEU A 49 -23.55 8.48 -9.23
C LEU A 49 -24.18 9.03 -7.94
N SER A 50 -24.59 10.30 -7.90
CA SER A 50 -25.28 10.87 -6.74
C SER A 50 -26.69 10.32 -6.60
N HIS A 51 -27.47 10.19 -7.68
CA HIS A 51 -28.78 9.53 -7.60
C HIS A 51 -28.67 8.08 -7.14
N ALA A 52 -27.68 7.32 -7.63
CA ALA A 52 -27.45 5.93 -7.22
C ALA A 52 -27.02 5.79 -5.74
N MET A 53 -26.41 6.83 -5.15
CA MET A 53 -25.98 6.83 -3.75
C MET A 53 -26.98 7.48 -2.77
N THR A 54 -28.01 8.20 -3.25
CA THR A 54 -28.90 9.01 -2.38
C THR A 54 -30.39 8.66 -2.48
N SER A 55 -30.85 7.83 -3.43
CA SER A 55 -32.29 7.52 -3.53
C SER A 55 -32.72 6.39 -2.60
N LYS A 56 -33.28 6.72 -1.44
CA LYS A 56 -34.14 5.79 -0.67
C LYS A 56 -35.61 6.17 -0.91
N ASN A 57 -36.39 5.20 -1.39
CA ASN A 57 -37.80 5.31 -1.72
C ASN A 57 -38.66 5.84 -0.55
N LEU A 58 -39.45 6.86 -0.82
CA LEU A 58 -40.67 7.17 -0.07
C LEU A 58 -41.86 6.74 -0.93
N THR A 59 -42.46 5.61 -0.57
CA THR A 59 -43.79 5.20 -1.04
C THR A 59 -44.70 5.10 0.16
N GLY A 60 -45.82 5.80 0.10
CA GLY A 60 -46.98 5.63 0.97
C GLY A 60 -47.13 6.75 2.00
N ASP A 61 -48.09 7.65 1.79
CA ASP A 61 -49.34 7.49 2.52
C ASP A 61 -50.50 8.21 1.82
N SER A 62 -51.68 7.60 1.94
CA SER A 62 -52.95 8.04 1.38
C SER A 62 -53.71 8.88 2.41
N THR A 63 -54.05 10.13 2.10
CA THR A 63 -55.15 10.84 2.77
C THR A 63 -55.91 11.76 1.81
N THR A 64 -57.22 11.77 2.03
CA THR A 64 -58.37 12.33 1.29
C THR A 64 -58.34 13.84 0.98
N PRO A 65 -59.02 14.32 -0.10
CA PRO A 65 -59.05 15.74 -0.47
C PRO A 65 -60.31 16.47 0.07
N PRO A 66 -60.22 17.77 0.44
CA PRO A 66 -61.38 18.66 0.56
C PRO A 66 -61.67 19.46 -0.74
N PRO A 67 -62.86 20.08 -0.86
CA PRO A 67 -63.55 20.32 -2.14
C PRO A 67 -63.08 21.57 -2.93
N GLN A 68 -63.27 21.49 -4.25
CA GLN A 68 -62.96 22.49 -5.27
C GLN A 68 -63.85 23.75 -5.20
N GLN A 69 -63.27 24.90 -5.57
CA GLN A 69 -63.98 26.05 -6.16
C GLN A 69 -63.63 26.16 -7.66
N PRO A 70 -64.54 26.65 -8.52
CA PRO A 70 -64.50 26.38 -9.96
C PRO A 70 -63.56 27.31 -10.73
N VAL A 71 -62.63 26.72 -11.50
CA VAL A 71 -61.82 27.46 -12.49
C VAL A 71 -62.59 27.56 -13.81
N GLN A 72 -62.70 28.79 -14.31
CA GLN A 72 -63.31 29.14 -15.58
C GLN A 72 -62.63 28.46 -16.76
N ARG A 73 -63.46 28.00 -17.69
CA ARG A 73 -63.10 27.37 -18.97
C ARG A 73 -62.45 28.41 -19.89
N ARG A 74 -61.21 28.20 -20.32
CA ARG A 74 -60.71 28.74 -21.59
C ARG A 74 -60.00 27.66 -22.41
N LYS A 75 -60.46 27.53 -23.65
CA LYS A 75 -60.11 26.48 -24.61
C LYS A 75 -58.70 26.68 -25.16
N GLY A 76 -58.00 25.55 -25.29
CA GLY A 76 -57.28 25.15 -26.51
C GLY A 76 -55.96 25.85 -26.84
N SER A 77 -54.87 25.13 -26.61
CA SER A 77 -53.76 25.07 -27.56
C SER A 77 -53.21 23.65 -27.58
N ILE A 78 -53.02 23.12 -28.78
CA ILE A 78 -52.54 21.79 -29.09
C ILE A 78 -51.06 21.74 -28.70
N VAL A 79 -50.77 21.29 -27.48
CA VAL A 79 -49.44 20.79 -27.13
C VAL A 79 -49.57 19.28 -27.14
N SER A 80 -49.04 18.65 -28.20
CA SER A 80 -48.86 17.21 -28.28
C SER A 80 -48.22 16.74 -26.99
N ALA A 81 -49.00 16.01 -26.20
CA ALA A 81 -48.49 15.25 -25.07
C ALA A 81 -47.46 14.24 -25.60
N PHE A 82 -46.18 14.59 -25.56
CA PHE A 82 -45.13 13.61 -25.34
C PHE A 82 -45.32 13.08 -23.92
N SER A 83 -46.36 12.28 -23.75
CA SER A 83 -46.53 11.41 -22.61
C SER A 83 -45.24 10.61 -22.50
N ASN A 84 -44.51 10.74 -21.40
CA ASN A 84 -43.44 9.83 -21.00
C ASN A 84 -44.03 8.42 -20.91
N LYS A 85 -44.12 7.74 -22.06
CA LYS A 85 -44.67 6.39 -22.19
C LYS A 85 -43.66 5.46 -21.53
N LYS A 86 -43.97 5.06 -20.28
CA LYS A 86 -43.17 4.07 -19.56
C LYS A 86 -43.45 2.72 -20.21
N TYR A 87 -42.46 2.18 -20.92
CA TYR A 87 -42.53 0.85 -21.50
C TYR A 87 -42.34 -0.21 -20.42
N SER A 88 -43.06 -1.33 -20.55
CA SER A 88 -42.67 -2.56 -19.86
C SER A 88 -41.39 -3.08 -20.51
N PHE A 89 -40.47 -3.64 -19.71
CA PHE A 89 -39.18 -4.12 -20.23
C PHE A 89 -39.35 -5.10 -21.40
N TRP A 90 -40.46 -5.84 -21.46
CA TRP A 90 -40.68 -6.85 -22.50
C TRP A 90 -41.41 -6.37 -23.76
N ASP A 91 -41.79 -5.09 -23.85
CA ASP A 91 -42.57 -4.55 -24.97
C ASP A 91 -41.85 -4.66 -26.32
N LYS A 92 -42.58 -5.08 -27.36
CA LYS A 92 -42.02 -5.26 -28.72
C LYS A 92 -41.43 -3.95 -29.28
N GLU A 93 -42.04 -2.81 -28.97
CA GLU A 93 -41.55 -1.46 -29.33
C GLU A 93 -40.19 -1.14 -28.67
N PHE A 94 -39.86 -1.76 -27.54
CA PHE A 94 -38.61 -1.59 -26.80
C PHE A 94 -37.54 -2.65 -27.16
N LYS A 95 -37.77 -3.51 -28.16
CA LYS A 95 -36.83 -4.59 -28.52
C LYS A 95 -35.47 -4.08 -29.03
N SER A 96 -35.48 -3.04 -29.87
CA SER A 96 -34.26 -2.44 -30.42
C SER A 96 -33.42 -1.79 -29.32
N GLU A 97 -34.05 -1.02 -28.44
CA GLU A 97 -33.41 -0.38 -27.30
C GLU A 97 -32.89 -1.40 -26.28
N ARG A 98 -33.62 -2.50 -26.01
CA ARG A 98 -33.12 -3.61 -25.21
C ARG A 98 -31.82 -4.20 -25.74
N ILE A 99 -31.73 -4.43 -27.05
CA ILE A 99 -30.52 -5.00 -27.66
C ILE A 99 -29.36 -4.02 -27.53
N LYS A 100 -29.59 -2.71 -27.74
CA LYS A 100 -28.57 -1.68 -27.52
C LYS A 100 -28.09 -1.65 -26.06
N ILE A 101 -29.02 -1.67 -25.10
CA ILE A 101 -28.71 -1.73 -23.66
C ILE A 101 -27.89 -2.99 -23.34
N ALA A 102 -28.33 -4.15 -23.83
CA ALA A 102 -27.62 -5.41 -23.60
C ALA A 102 -26.20 -5.39 -24.18
N MET A 103 -26.01 -4.82 -25.38
CA MET A 103 -24.69 -4.63 -25.99
C MET A 103 -23.82 -3.66 -25.20
N GLN A 104 -24.38 -2.55 -24.70
CA GLN A 104 -23.65 -1.59 -23.88
C GLN A 104 -23.23 -2.18 -22.54
N VAL A 105 -24.12 -2.95 -21.91
CA VAL A 105 -23.84 -3.70 -20.68
C VAL A 105 -22.72 -4.69 -20.95
N LEU A 106 -22.82 -5.49 -22.02
CA LEU A 106 -21.79 -6.45 -22.41
C LEU A 106 -20.44 -5.77 -22.64
N GLU A 107 -20.40 -4.66 -23.39
CA GLU A 107 -19.20 -3.87 -23.64
C GLU A 107 -18.56 -3.41 -22.31
N ASN A 108 -19.36 -2.85 -21.40
CA ASN A 108 -18.87 -2.39 -20.09
C ASN A 108 -18.29 -3.54 -19.26
N TYR A 109 -18.94 -4.71 -19.22
CA TYR A 109 -18.43 -5.88 -18.51
C TYR A 109 -17.17 -6.46 -19.15
N VAL A 110 -17.05 -6.43 -20.48
CA VAL A 110 -15.82 -6.84 -21.17
C VAL A 110 -14.65 -5.95 -20.75
N TYR A 111 -14.82 -4.61 -20.73
CA TYR A 111 -13.78 -3.71 -20.24
C TYR A 111 -13.45 -3.93 -18.77
N LEU A 112 -14.46 -4.19 -17.93
CA LEU A 112 -14.26 -4.47 -16.52
C LEU A 112 -13.45 -5.77 -16.33
N VAL A 113 -13.76 -6.84 -17.05
CA VAL A 113 -13.04 -8.11 -17.00
C VAL A 113 -11.60 -7.94 -17.49
N LEU A 114 -11.39 -7.23 -18.60
CA LEU A 114 -10.06 -6.94 -19.13
C LEU A 114 -9.22 -6.11 -18.16
N GLY A 115 -9.83 -5.07 -17.57
CA GLY A 115 -9.18 -4.26 -16.56
C GLY A 115 -8.82 -5.07 -15.32
N PHE A 116 -9.76 -5.87 -14.82
CA PHE A 116 -9.54 -6.73 -13.66
C PHE A 116 -8.44 -7.76 -13.92
N ALA A 117 -8.40 -8.37 -15.11
CA ALA A 117 -7.33 -9.27 -15.52
C ALA A 117 -5.96 -8.56 -15.50
N ALA A 118 -5.87 -7.33 -16.04
CA ALA A 118 -4.63 -6.54 -16.03
C ALA A 118 -4.14 -6.27 -14.58
N VAL A 119 -5.06 -5.89 -13.70
CA VAL A 119 -4.78 -5.67 -12.28
C VAL A 119 -4.31 -6.95 -11.58
N LEU A 120 -4.93 -8.09 -11.85
CA LEU A 120 -4.49 -9.39 -11.32
C LEU A 120 -3.11 -9.81 -11.86
N CYS A 121 -2.82 -9.56 -13.14
CA CYS A 121 -1.50 -9.79 -13.71
C CYS A 121 -0.42 -8.96 -13.00
N ILE A 122 -0.75 -7.75 -12.54
CA ILE A 122 0.16 -6.94 -11.73
C ILE A 122 0.34 -7.54 -10.35
N TYR A 123 -0.77 -7.78 -9.64
CA TYR A 123 -0.75 -8.26 -8.27
C TYR A 123 -0.15 -9.67 -8.15
N THR A 124 -0.78 -10.66 -8.77
CA THR A 124 -0.37 -12.06 -8.71
C THR A 124 0.97 -12.28 -9.41
N GLY A 125 1.21 -11.59 -10.52
CA GLY A 125 2.47 -11.70 -11.24
C GLY A 125 3.68 -11.25 -10.40
N SER A 126 3.51 -10.25 -9.53
CA SER A 126 4.56 -9.85 -8.58
C SER A 126 4.93 -10.95 -7.58
N TYR A 127 4.00 -11.87 -7.29
CA TYR A 127 4.16 -13.02 -6.38
C TYR A 127 4.62 -14.31 -7.06
N TYR A 128 4.49 -14.39 -8.38
CA TYR A 128 4.67 -15.64 -9.10
C TYR A 128 6.07 -16.27 -8.92
N ASN A 129 6.13 -17.54 -8.53
CA ASN A 129 7.37 -18.33 -8.36
C ASN A 129 8.41 -17.69 -7.41
N ARG A 130 7.97 -17.14 -6.27
CA ARG A 130 8.82 -16.36 -5.36
C ARG A 130 9.90 -17.17 -4.65
N THR A 131 9.61 -18.40 -4.26
CA THR A 131 10.55 -19.29 -3.55
C THR A 131 11.84 -19.52 -4.34
N SER A 132 11.76 -19.63 -5.66
CA SER A 132 12.94 -19.75 -6.55
C SER A 132 13.93 -18.57 -6.48
N ARG A 133 13.50 -17.44 -5.91
CA ARG A 133 14.28 -16.20 -5.80
C ARG A 133 14.73 -15.90 -4.38
N PHE A 134 14.58 -16.82 -3.43
CA PHE A 134 15.14 -16.66 -2.08
C PHE A 134 16.67 -16.49 -2.11
N LYS A 135 17.36 -17.02 -3.12
CA LYS A 135 18.76 -16.70 -3.44
C LYS A 135 19.08 -15.20 -3.66
N ASN A 136 18.08 -14.33 -3.80
CA ASN A 136 18.29 -12.88 -3.85
C ASN A 136 18.34 -12.25 -2.45
N LEU A 137 17.91 -12.97 -1.41
CA LEU A 137 18.02 -12.56 -0.01
C LEU A 137 19.46 -12.78 0.44
N LYS A 138 20.21 -11.69 0.55
CA LYS A 138 21.56 -11.73 1.11
C LYS A 138 21.47 -11.89 2.62
N MET A 139 22.09 -12.94 3.14
CA MET A 139 22.31 -13.20 4.56
C MET A 139 23.82 -13.36 4.78
N ALA A 140 24.30 -13.01 5.97
CA ALA A 140 25.70 -13.13 6.31
C ALA A 140 25.92 -14.25 7.33
N ILE A 141 27.05 -14.93 7.21
CA ILE A 141 27.58 -15.81 8.26
C ILE A 141 28.87 -15.13 8.69
N MET A 142 28.86 -14.54 9.88
CA MET A 142 29.96 -13.75 10.38
C MET A 142 30.66 -14.53 11.49
N ILE A 143 31.91 -14.89 11.28
CA ILE A 143 32.68 -15.71 12.22
C ILE A 143 33.65 -14.80 12.95
N GLY A 144 33.29 -14.39 14.17
CA GLY A 144 34.19 -13.71 15.10
C GLY A 144 35.16 -14.66 15.81
N ASP A 145 34.99 -15.97 15.64
CA ASP A 145 35.87 -16.96 16.23
C ASP A 145 37.14 -17.13 15.40
N ARG A 146 38.27 -17.42 16.06
CA ARG A 146 39.58 -17.53 15.42
C ARG A 146 40.44 -18.60 16.06
N ASN A 147 41.45 -19.04 15.33
CA ASN A 147 42.49 -19.87 15.93
C ASN A 147 43.22 -19.04 17.00
N SER A 148 43.27 -19.56 18.22
CA SER A 148 44.15 -19.06 19.26
C SER A 148 45.45 -19.85 19.26
N THR A 149 46.46 -19.39 20.00
CA THR A 149 47.74 -20.10 20.14
C THR A 149 47.61 -21.53 20.69
N GLN A 150 46.49 -21.85 21.35
CA GLN A 150 46.28 -23.14 22.02
C GLN A 150 45.07 -23.93 21.49
N LEU A 151 44.14 -23.28 20.77
CA LEU A 151 42.88 -23.90 20.32
C LEU A 151 42.56 -23.53 18.87
N PRO A 152 42.19 -24.51 18.03
CA PRO A 152 41.63 -24.24 16.71
C PRO A 152 40.21 -23.63 16.81
N ASN A 153 39.75 -22.96 15.77
CA ASN A 153 38.40 -22.43 15.64
C ASN A 153 37.36 -23.55 15.39
N ILE A 154 36.94 -24.25 16.44
CA ILE A 154 36.03 -25.41 16.33
C ILE A 154 34.59 -24.95 16.08
N VAL A 155 34.10 -23.96 16.84
CA VAL A 155 32.72 -23.47 16.75
C VAL A 155 32.49 -22.82 15.40
N GLY A 156 33.35 -21.87 15.00
CA GLY A 156 33.25 -21.18 13.71
C GLY A 156 33.32 -22.13 12.51
N GLN A 157 34.28 -23.06 12.47
CA GLN A 157 34.37 -24.04 11.38
C GLN A 157 33.16 -24.98 11.32
N THR A 158 32.55 -25.30 12.46
CA THR A 158 31.33 -26.12 12.48
C THR A 158 30.15 -25.38 11.87
N ILE A 159 29.99 -24.08 12.21
CA ILE A 159 28.95 -23.24 11.64
C ILE A 159 29.18 -22.99 10.15
N GLU A 160 30.41 -22.70 9.74
CA GLU A 160 30.77 -22.62 8.32
C GLU A 160 30.43 -23.92 7.59
N GLY A 161 30.77 -25.06 8.18
CA GLY A 161 30.43 -26.39 7.68
C GLY A 161 28.92 -26.60 7.52
N TYR A 162 28.11 -26.09 8.46
CA TYR A 162 26.65 -26.16 8.37
C TYR A 162 26.13 -25.44 7.12
N PHE A 163 26.58 -24.20 6.90
CA PHE A 163 26.12 -23.39 5.77
C PHE A 163 26.68 -23.83 4.41
N THR A 164 27.86 -24.45 4.39
CA THR A 164 28.53 -24.90 3.14
C THR A 164 28.19 -26.34 2.75
N LYS A 165 28.06 -27.26 3.72
CA LYS A 165 27.89 -28.70 3.46
C LYS A 165 26.44 -29.17 3.42
N VAL A 166 25.47 -28.37 3.86
CA VAL A 166 24.05 -28.73 3.84
C VAL A 166 23.37 -28.12 2.60
N PRO A 167 23.12 -28.89 1.52
CA PRO A 167 22.66 -28.33 0.25
C PRO A 167 21.26 -27.69 0.33
N ALA A 168 20.41 -28.20 1.23
CA ALA A 168 19.07 -27.68 1.44
C ALA A 168 19.05 -26.20 1.86
N LEU A 169 20.12 -25.71 2.49
CA LEU A 169 20.22 -24.31 2.90
C LEU A 169 20.36 -23.37 1.71
N GLN A 170 21.06 -23.79 0.64
CA GLN A 170 21.32 -22.94 -0.53
C GLN A 170 20.03 -22.47 -1.25
N ALA A 171 18.90 -23.16 -1.03
CA ALA A 171 17.60 -22.76 -1.53
C ALA A 171 16.92 -21.66 -0.70
N LEU A 172 17.38 -21.41 0.54
CA LEU A 172 16.74 -20.52 1.52
C LEU A 172 17.29 -19.08 1.49
N GLY A 173 18.43 -18.85 0.84
CA GLY A 173 19.10 -17.56 0.84
C GLY A 173 20.40 -17.59 0.05
N ASN A 174 21.01 -16.42 -0.08
CA ASN A 174 22.41 -16.31 -0.48
C ASN A 174 23.22 -15.94 0.75
N PHE A 175 24.14 -16.82 1.11
CA PHE A 175 24.93 -16.78 2.33
C PHE A 175 26.34 -16.30 2.03
N ASP A 176 26.66 -15.07 2.43
CA ASP A 176 28.01 -14.51 2.35
C ASP A 176 28.76 -14.83 3.65
N ILE A 177 29.84 -15.59 3.54
CA ILE A 177 30.62 -16.05 4.69
C ILE A 177 31.79 -15.10 4.91
N TRP A 178 31.92 -14.62 6.14
CA TRP A 178 32.96 -13.71 6.58
C TRP A 178 33.80 -14.41 7.64
N ASP A 179 35.10 -14.48 7.40
CA ASP A 179 36.08 -14.90 8.39
C ASP A 179 36.39 -13.77 9.39
N TYR A 180 37.19 -14.12 10.40
CA TYR A 180 37.62 -13.19 11.44
C TYR A 180 38.35 -11.98 10.85
N ASP A 181 39.26 -12.19 9.89
CA ASP A 181 40.12 -11.13 9.36
C ASP A 181 39.31 -10.11 8.57
N ARG A 182 38.37 -10.55 7.71
CA ARG A 182 37.45 -9.66 7.00
C ARG A 182 36.59 -8.85 7.97
N LEU A 183 36.02 -9.50 8.99
CA LEU A 183 35.15 -8.84 9.96
C LEU A 183 35.93 -7.85 10.83
N SER A 184 37.08 -8.26 11.38
CA SER A 184 37.90 -7.44 12.28
C SER A 184 38.53 -6.24 11.56
N ASN A 185 39.02 -6.40 10.33
CA ASN A 185 39.54 -5.30 9.53
C ASN A 185 38.46 -4.25 9.25
N LEU A 186 37.24 -4.69 8.91
CA LEU A 186 36.13 -3.77 8.67
C LEU A 186 35.66 -3.09 9.96
N ALA A 187 35.59 -3.83 11.07
CA ALA A 187 35.26 -3.29 12.39
C ALA A 187 36.27 -2.21 12.81
N ALA A 188 37.57 -2.49 12.66
CA ALA A 188 38.65 -1.54 12.93
C ALA A 188 38.55 -0.28 12.06
N SER A 189 38.21 -0.41 10.77
CA SER A 189 38.05 0.74 9.86
C SER A 189 36.93 1.70 10.26
N HIS A 190 35.95 1.22 11.04
CA HIS A 190 34.86 2.04 11.57
C HIS A 190 34.98 2.33 13.07
N ASN A 191 36.08 1.91 13.72
CA ASN A 191 36.28 2.00 15.16
C ASN A 191 35.15 1.33 15.97
N ASN A 192 34.69 0.16 15.51
CA ASN A 192 33.67 -0.67 16.14
C ASN A 192 34.26 -1.94 16.73
N THR A 193 33.60 -2.52 17.73
CA THR A 193 33.77 -3.93 18.07
C THR A 193 33.23 -4.84 16.96
N LEU A 194 33.59 -6.12 16.96
CA LEU A 194 33.08 -7.08 15.98
C LEU A 194 31.54 -7.15 16.00
N THR A 195 30.95 -7.20 17.20
CA THR A 195 29.50 -7.25 17.38
C THR A 195 28.81 -5.98 16.88
N GLU A 196 29.35 -4.81 17.21
CA GLU A 196 28.81 -3.54 16.70
C GLU A 196 28.90 -3.47 15.17
N GLU A 197 29.97 -3.99 14.57
CA GLU A 197 30.08 -4.06 13.11
C GLU A 197 29.04 -5.01 12.50
N VAL A 198 28.78 -6.18 13.11
CA VAL A 198 27.68 -7.06 12.69
C VAL A 198 26.35 -6.31 12.72
N TYR A 199 26.05 -5.63 13.83
CA TYR A 199 24.80 -4.88 13.98
C TYR A 199 24.71 -3.76 12.96
N ARG A 200 25.81 -3.06 12.69
CA ARG A 200 25.89 -2.03 11.67
C ARG A 200 25.61 -2.56 10.26
N GLN A 201 26.09 -3.76 9.92
CA GLN A 201 25.82 -4.38 8.60
C GLN A 201 24.34 -4.73 8.41
N ILE A 202 23.67 -5.18 9.47
CA ILE A 202 22.22 -5.43 9.47
C ILE A 202 21.45 -4.12 9.40
N HIS A 203 21.79 -3.17 10.27
CA HIS A 203 21.15 -1.86 10.33
C HIS A 203 21.25 -1.13 8.99
N HIS A 204 22.44 -1.04 8.39
CA HIS A 204 22.65 -0.45 7.06
C HIS A 204 22.07 -1.28 5.89
N GLN A 205 21.21 -2.25 6.19
CA GLN A 205 20.43 -3.04 5.25
C GLN A 205 21.26 -3.83 4.23
N LYS A 206 22.55 -4.11 4.53
CA LYS A 206 23.45 -4.86 3.63
C LYS A 206 23.06 -6.34 3.55
N TYR A 207 22.59 -6.90 4.66
CA TYR A 207 22.08 -8.26 4.79
C TYR A 207 20.74 -8.25 5.51
N TRP A 208 19.87 -9.21 5.21
CA TRP A 208 18.56 -9.37 5.87
C TRP A 208 18.65 -10.01 7.25
N ALA A 209 19.65 -10.85 7.44
CA ALA A 209 19.99 -11.47 8.71
C ALA A 209 21.48 -11.82 8.71
N ALA A 210 22.09 -11.86 9.90
CA ALA A 210 23.44 -12.37 10.11
C ALA A 210 23.41 -13.51 11.13
N PHE A 211 24.01 -14.63 10.78
CA PHE A 211 24.35 -15.70 11.72
C PHE A 211 25.75 -15.41 12.23
N TYR A 212 25.84 -14.88 13.44
CA TYR A 212 27.07 -14.39 14.04
C TYR A 212 27.58 -15.38 15.09
N VAL A 213 28.81 -15.85 14.92
CA VAL A 213 29.56 -16.57 15.95
C VAL A 213 30.40 -15.56 16.70
N TYR A 214 30.24 -15.47 18.01
CA TYR A 214 30.89 -14.44 18.82
C TYR A 214 32.41 -14.50 18.74
N GLU A 215 33.02 -13.36 19.07
CA GLU A 215 34.46 -13.28 19.22
C GLU A 215 34.96 -14.29 20.25
N ASN A 216 35.98 -15.07 19.85
CA ASN A 216 36.61 -16.10 20.68
C ASN A 216 35.61 -17.14 21.24
N ALA A 217 34.53 -17.46 20.52
CA ALA A 217 33.50 -18.41 20.94
C ALA A 217 34.08 -19.77 21.39
N THR A 218 35.01 -20.36 20.61
CA THR A 218 35.67 -21.62 20.98
C THR A 218 36.47 -21.48 22.27
N LEU A 219 37.24 -20.39 22.41
CA LEU A 219 38.06 -20.15 23.60
C LEU A 219 37.19 -19.96 24.86
N ASN A 220 36.12 -19.17 24.76
CA ASN A 220 35.22 -18.92 25.89
C ASN A 220 34.53 -20.20 26.36
N TRP A 221 34.12 -21.07 25.42
CA TRP A 221 33.53 -22.35 25.78
C TRP A 221 34.56 -23.33 26.34
N TYR A 222 35.77 -23.35 25.78
CA TYR A 222 36.88 -24.10 26.37
C TYR A 222 37.14 -23.70 27.82
N GLN A 223 37.20 -22.40 28.12
CA GLN A 223 37.43 -21.90 29.49
C GLN A 223 36.28 -22.30 30.43
N ALA A 224 35.04 -22.22 29.96
CA ALA A 224 33.88 -22.67 30.72
C ALA A 224 33.93 -24.19 31.02
N LEU A 225 34.34 -24.99 30.04
CA LEU A 225 34.55 -26.43 30.20
C LEU A 225 35.71 -26.71 31.18
N ALA A 226 36.89 -26.12 30.96
CA ALA A 226 38.07 -26.32 31.79
C ALA A 226 37.83 -25.96 33.27
N SER A 227 37.05 -24.89 33.53
CA SER A 227 36.71 -24.44 34.89
C SER A 227 35.49 -25.14 35.51
N GLY A 228 34.70 -25.88 34.72
CA GLY A 228 33.42 -26.42 35.18
C GLY A 228 32.41 -25.33 35.52
N SER A 229 32.34 -24.27 34.70
CA SER A 229 31.49 -23.11 34.95
C SER A 229 30.01 -23.48 34.99
N LYS A 230 29.32 -23.04 36.06
CA LYS A 230 27.85 -23.20 36.20
C LYS A 230 27.07 -22.02 35.62
N THR A 231 27.73 -20.91 35.31
CA THR A 231 27.10 -19.68 34.82
C THR A 231 27.14 -19.55 33.30
N PHE A 232 28.09 -20.22 32.64
CA PHE A 232 28.19 -20.22 31.19
C PHE A 232 27.04 -21.03 30.56
N ASN A 233 26.34 -20.43 29.58
CA ASN A 233 25.25 -21.08 28.88
C ASN A 233 25.53 -21.15 27.37
N PRO A 234 25.80 -22.36 26.82
CA PRO A 234 26.08 -22.54 25.39
C PRO A 234 24.96 -22.05 24.45
N THR A 235 23.71 -21.93 24.91
CA THR A 235 22.56 -21.48 24.11
C THR A 235 22.62 -19.99 23.75
N ASN A 236 23.21 -19.14 24.61
CA ASN A 236 23.21 -17.69 24.42
C ASN A 236 24.62 -17.07 24.40
N SER A 237 25.65 -17.82 24.77
CA SER A 237 27.01 -17.29 24.97
C SER A 237 27.95 -17.56 23.79
N LEU A 238 27.47 -18.19 22.73
CA LEU A 238 28.30 -18.66 21.61
C LEU A 238 27.99 -18.00 20.26
N MET A 239 26.71 -17.81 19.97
CA MET A 239 26.27 -17.36 18.66
C MET A 239 24.86 -16.76 18.72
N GLU A 240 24.57 -15.88 17.77
CA GLU A 240 23.27 -15.25 17.60
C GLU A 240 22.85 -15.15 16.13
N VAL A 241 21.54 -15.08 15.89
CA VAL A 241 20.99 -14.59 14.62
C VAL A 241 20.51 -13.17 14.84
N VAL A 242 21.08 -12.25 14.09
CA VAL A 242 20.75 -10.82 14.15
C VAL A 242 19.89 -10.45 12.94
N TYR A 243 18.76 -9.78 13.18
CA TYR A 243 17.95 -9.15 12.14
C TYR A 243 17.24 -7.90 12.68
N GLU A 244 16.46 -7.22 11.84
CA GLU A 244 15.65 -6.06 12.23
C GLU A 244 14.22 -6.21 11.73
N THR A 245 13.22 -6.37 12.62
CA THR A 245 11.81 -6.36 12.20
C THR A 245 11.40 -4.97 11.70
N GLY A 246 11.88 -3.92 12.36
CA GLY A 246 11.64 -2.53 11.98
C GLY A 246 12.08 -2.17 10.57
N ARG A 247 13.05 -2.91 9.99
CA ARG A 247 13.56 -2.69 8.63
C ARG A 247 12.48 -2.80 7.56
N ASP A 248 11.60 -3.79 7.68
CA ASP A 248 10.48 -4.01 6.78
C ASP A 248 9.52 -4.97 7.47
N TYR A 249 8.54 -4.40 8.17
CA TYR A 249 7.64 -5.14 9.04
C TYR A 249 6.97 -6.33 8.34
N ASN A 250 6.48 -6.14 7.11
CA ASN A 250 5.78 -7.21 6.39
C ASN A 250 6.75 -8.24 5.82
N ALA A 251 7.87 -7.80 5.25
CA ALA A 251 8.87 -8.69 4.68
C ALA A 251 9.53 -9.58 5.75
N VAL A 252 9.92 -8.99 6.87
CA VAL A 252 10.69 -9.69 7.90
C VAL A 252 9.83 -10.75 8.58
N ASN A 253 8.62 -10.39 9.00
CA ASN A 253 7.70 -11.34 9.62
C ASN A 253 7.29 -12.48 8.69
N ASN A 254 6.93 -12.18 7.44
CA ASN A 254 6.42 -13.19 6.52
C ASN A 254 7.51 -14.06 5.87
N TYR A 255 8.74 -13.56 5.75
CA TYR A 255 9.82 -14.25 5.04
C TYR A 255 11.02 -14.54 5.92
N ILE A 256 11.66 -13.50 6.45
CA ILE A 256 12.97 -13.64 7.11
C ILE A 256 12.87 -14.49 8.38
N VAL A 257 11.91 -14.20 9.26
CA VAL A 257 11.67 -14.99 10.48
C VAL A 257 11.32 -16.45 10.13
N THR A 258 10.49 -16.66 9.10
CA THR A 258 10.13 -18.00 8.63
C THR A 258 11.35 -18.77 8.10
N ILE A 259 12.22 -18.11 7.34
CA ILE A 259 13.45 -18.69 6.79
C ILE A 259 14.45 -19.00 7.91
N ILE A 260 14.67 -18.07 8.85
CA ILE A 260 15.51 -18.31 10.04
C ILE A 260 14.98 -19.53 10.79
N GLY A 261 13.67 -19.64 11.01
CA GLY A 261 13.07 -20.81 11.64
C GLY A 261 13.33 -22.12 10.88
N GLN A 262 13.34 -22.10 9.54
CA GLN A 262 13.72 -23.26 8.73
C GLN A 262 15.19 -23.63 8.89
N ILE A 263 16.08 -22.64 8.88
CA ILE A 263 17.52 -22.82 9.10
C ILE A 263 17.76 -23.41 10.50
N LEU A 264 17.18 -22.84 11.55
CA LEU A 264 17.35 -23.37 12.91
C LEU A 264 16.81 -24.80 13.07
N ARG A 265 15.69 -25.14 12.44
CA ARG A 265 15.19 -26.54 12.41
C ARG A 265 16.16 -27.49 11.71
N GLY A 266 16.82 -27.07 10.64
CA GLY A 266 17.87 -27.84 10.00
C GLY A 266 19.10 -27.98 10.90
N TYR A 267 19.46 -26.92 11.61
CA TYR A 267 20.61 -26.86 12.49
C TYR A 267 20.46 -27.86 13.65
N TYR A 268 19.29 -27.97 14.26
CA TYR A 268 19.00 -28.98 15.29
C TYR A 268 19.16 -30.43 14.81
N LYS A 269 19.02 -30.70 13.51
CA LYS A 269 19.29 -32.02 12.92
C LYS A 269 20.77 -32.23 12.64
N PHE A 270 21.48 -31.18 12.23
CA PHE A 270 22.90 -31.22 11.88
C PHE A 270 23.81 -31.31 13.11
N ILE A 271 23.55 -30.51 14.13
CA ILE A 271 24.50 -30.27 15.21
C ILE A 271 24.89 -31.53 16.00
N PRO A 272 24.01 -32.52 16.30
CA PRO A 272 24.43 -33.74 16.98
C PRO A 272 25.35 -34.62 16.12
N GLN A 273 25.26 -34.51 14.79
CA GLN A 273 26.07 -35.27 13.84
C GLN A 273 27.40 -34.58 13.51
N SER A 274 27.52 -33.28 13.82
CA SER A 274 28.70 -32.47 13.52
C SER A 274 29.95 -32.84 14.34
N GLY A 275 29.75 -33.52 15.48
CA GLY A 275 30.82 -33.81 16.42
C GLY A 275 31.29 -32.60 17.24
N LEU A 276 30.61 -31.45 17.20
CA LEU A 276 31.01 -30.21 17.89
C LEU A 276 31.39 -30.44 19.35
N VAL A 277 30.48 -31.02 20.15
CA VAL A 277 30.70 -31.26 21.58
C VAL A 277 31.87 -32.23 21.81
N VAL A 278 31.97 -33.29 20.99
CA VAL A 278 33.07 -34.26 21.07
C VAL A 278 34.41 -33.60 20.75
N ASN A 279 34.47 -32.74 19.74
CA ASN A 279 35.67 -32.01 19.37
C ASN A 279 36.06 -30.99 20.44
N MET A 280 35.10 -30.35 21.09
CA MET A 280 35.37 -29.50 22.26
C MET A 280 35.90 -30.32 23.44
N LEU A 281 35.33 -31.48 23.76
CA LEU A 281 35.81 -32.33 24.85
C LEU A 281 37.25 -32.81 24.64
N LYS A 282 37.66 -33.07 23.38
CA LYS A 282 39.04 -33.45 23.04
C LYS A 282 40.08 -32.37 23.35
N THR A 283 39.65 -31.12 23.55
CA THR A 283 40.56 -30.02 23.93
C THR A 283 40.91 -30.01 25.42
N LEU A 284 40.18 -30.78 26.24
CA LEU A 284 40.36 -30.87 27.68
C LEU A 284 41.31 -32.01 28.06
N ASN A 285 42.00 -31.87 29.19
CA ASN A 285 42.68 -33.01 29.82
C ASN A 285 41.69 -33.91 30.60
N SER A 286 42.14 -35.11 30.99
CA SER A 286 41.27 -36.10 31.66
C SER A 286 40.63 -35.59 32.96
N THR A 287 41.35 -34.79 33.74
CA THR A 287 40.83 -34.22 35.00
C THR A 287 39.74 -33.18 34.72
N GLN A 288 39.97 -32.28 33.76
CA GLN A 288 38.99 -31.28 33.34
C GLN A 288 37.74 -31.93 32.73
N ALA A 289 37.90 -32.94 31.89
CA ALA A 289 36.78 -33.67 31.31
C ALA A 289 35.92 -34.34 32.39
N ASN A 290 36.53 -35.00 33.37
CA ASN A 290 35.83 -35.58 34.52
C ASN A 290 35.13 -34.51 35.36
N ASN A 291 35.75 -33.34 35.54
CA ASN A 291 35.14 -32.22 36.27
C ASN A 291 33.87 -31.73 35.56
N VAL A 292 33.89 -31.54 34.23
CA VAL A 292 32.69 -31.13 33.46
C VAL A 292 31.58 -32.15 33.60
N ILE A 293 31.88 -33.44 33.43
CA ILE A 293 30.87 -34.51 33.48
C ILE A 293 30.18 -34.55 34.85
N ASN A 294 30.94 -34.38 35.93
CA ASN A 294 30.41 -34.51 37.29
C ASN A 294 29.79 -33.22 37.83
N ASN A 295 30.36 -32.06 37.52
CA ASN A 295 30.03 -30.79 38.18
C ASN A 295 29.33 -29.76 37.27
N ALA A 296 29.46 -29.89 35.95
CA ALA A 296 28.88 -28.97 34.97
C ALA A 296 28.36 -29.68 33.70
N PRO A 297 27.55 -30.75 33.81
CA PRO A 297 27.11 -31.54 32.66
C PRO A 297 26.31 -30.72 31.64
N GLN A 298 25.65 -29.63 32.07
CA GLN A 298 24.91 -28.72 31.19
C GLN A 298 25.76 -28.11 30.08
N LEU A 299 27.08 -27.99 30.26
CA LEU A 299 27.99 -27.44 29.26
C LEU A 299 28.16 -28.33 28.02
N ILE A 300 27.82 -29.62 28.14
CA ILE A 300 27.94 -30.62 27.07
C ILE A 300 26.61 -31.29 26.71
N SER A 301 25.64 -31.30 27.62
CA SER A 301 24.30 -31.84 27.35
C SER A 301 23.37 -30.83 26.68
N THR A 302 23.64 -29.53 26.80
CA THR A 302 22.88 -28.48 26.13
C THR A 302 23.39 -28.31 24.70
N ILE A 303 22.48 -28.36 23.73
CA ILE A 303 22.81 -28.10 22.32
C ILE A 303 23.11 -26.60 22.15
N PRO A 304 24.34 -26.20 21.75
CA PRO A 304 24.63 -24.83 21.38
C PRO A 304 23.76 -24.42 20.20
N THR A 305 23.15 -23.25 20.26
CA THR A 305 22.24 -22.75 19.22
C THR A 305 22.37 -21.25 19.10
N PHE A 306 21.70 -20.68 18.10
CA PHE A 306 21.67 -19.24 17.90
C PHE A 306 20.61 -18.59 18.77
N SER A 307 21.04 -17.68 19.63
CA SER A 307 20.12 -16.72 20.27
C SER A 307 19.50 -15.82 19.20
N ILE A 308 18.22 -15.52 19.29
CA ILE A 308 17.56 -14.63 18.34
C ILE A 308 17.65 -13.20 18.86
N HIS A 309 18.25 -12.30 18.07
CA HIS A 309 18.39 -10.90 18.40
C HIS A 309 17.78 -10.03 17.29
N ASP A 310 16.65 -9.41 17.61
CA ASP A 310 16.03 -8.39 16.79
C ASP A 310 16.50 -7.01 17.28
N LEU A 311 17.27 -6.29 16.46
CA LEU A 311 17.82 -4.98 16.86
C LEU A 311 16.74 -3.90 16.95
N HIS A 312 15.64 -4.06 16.20
CA HIS A 312 14.55 -3.09 16.15
C HIS A 312 13.19 -3.84 16.16
N PRO A 313 12.81 -4.42 17.32
CA PRO A 313 11.57 -5.19 17.44
C PRO A 313 10.35 -4.27 17.40
N VAL A 314 9.24 -4.82 16.92
CA VAL A 314 7.96 -4.11 16.82
C VAL A 314 6.93 -4.77 17.75
N PRO A 315 6.92 -4.43 19.05
CA PRO A 315 6.11 -5.14 20.05
C PRO A 315 4.63 -4.74 20.04
N ASN A 316 4.29 -3.52 19.61
CA ASN A 316 2.91 -3.06 19.58
C ASN A 316 2.18 -3.70 18.37
N PRO A 317 1.19 -4.58 18.59
CA PRO A 317 0.51 -5.30 17.51
C PRO A 317 -0.33 -4.37 16.62
N VAL A 318 -0.68 -3.16 17.07
CA VAL A 318 -1.45 -2.19 16.27
C VAL A 318 -0.66 -1.76 15.03
N PHE A 319 0.68 -1.80 15.07
CA PHE A 319 1.50 -1.55 13.89
C PHE A 319 1.23 -2.49 12.72
N SER A 320 0.69 -3.70 12.97
CA SER A 320 0.28 -4.61 11.89
C SER A 320 -0.74 -3.96 10.95
N ALA A 321 -1.77 -3.31 11.50
CA ALA A 321 -2.81 -2.64 10.71
C ALA A 321 -2.24 -1.45 9.93
N THR A 322 -1.43 -0.62 10.59
CA THR A 322 -0.84 0.57 9.99
C THR A 322 0.16 0.19 8.89
N MET A 323 1.05 -0.77 9.12
CA MET A 323 2.05 -1.18 8.13
C MET A 323 1.45 -1.96 6.95
N GLN A 324 0.30 -2.59 7.09
CA GLN A 324 -0.32 -3.34 5.99
C GLN A 324 -1.20 -2.47 5.10
N LEU A 325 -2.06 -1.62 5.68
CA LEU A 325 -3.14 -0.98 4.92
C LEU A 325 -3.17 0.55 4.99
N ALA A 326 -2.39 1.21 5.85
CA ALA A 326 -2.45 2.67 6.00
C ALA A 326 -2.28 3.41 4.67
N GLY A 327 -1.26 3.04 3.89
CA GLY A 327 -1.02 3.70 2.61
C GLY A 327 -2.12 3.42 1.58
N VAL A 328 -2.77 2.24 1.62
CA VAL A 328 -3.94 1.96 0.78
C VAL A 328 -5.12 2.84 1.18
N TYR A 329 -5.38 2.98 2.48
CA TYR A 329 -6.42 3.89 2.96
C TYR A 329 -6.15 5.34 2.56
N LEU A 330 -4.91 5.81 2.61
CA LEU A 330 -4.55 7.14 2.12
C LEU A 330 -4.83 7.30 0.62
N ILE A 331 -4.52 6.30 -0.21
CA ILE A 331 -4.86 6.32 -1.65
C ILE A 331 -6.38 6.41 -1.87
N VAL A 332 -7.14 5.56 -1.17
CA VAL A 332 -8.61 5.52 -1.28
C VAL A 332 -9.22 6.84 -0.82
N LEU A 333 -8.77 7.39 0.31
CA LEU A 333 -9.23 8.70 0.80
C LEU A 333 -8.86 9.83 -0.15
N THR A 334 -7.70 9.77 -0.80
CA THR A 334 -7.29 10.73 -1.83
C THR A 334 -8.26 10.72 -3.02
N PHE A 335 -8.69 9.53 -3.46
CA PHE A 335 -9.70 9.39 -4.51
C PHE A 335 -11.06 9.95 -4.08
N PHE A 336 -11.53 9.63 -2.86
CA PHE A 336 -12.80 10.17 -2.36
C PHE A 336 -12.77 11.68 -2.16
N ALA A 337 -11.65 12.24 -1.71
CA ALA A 337 -11.46 13.70 -1.62
C ALA A 337 -11.67 14.36 -3.00
N PHE A 338 -11.13 13.75 -4.06
CA PHE A 338 -11.41 14.17 -5.42
C PHE A 338 -12.90 14.07 -5.75
N VAL A 339 -13.55 12.92 -5.50
CA VAL A 339 -14.98 12.72 -5.80
C VAL A 339 -15.89 13.73 -5.10
N PHE A 340 -15.66 14.00 -3.81
CA PHE A 340 -16.44 14.98 -3.04
C PHE A 340 -16.27 16.41 -3.57
N SER A 341 -15.11 16.72 -4.15
CA SER A 341 -14.83 18.04 -4.70
C SER A 341 -15.38 18.26 -6.12
N ILE A 342 -15.86 17.22 -6.83
CA ILE A 342 -16.26 17.32 -8.24
C ILE A 342 -17.33 18.38 -8.45
N GLN A 343 -18.41 18.39 -7.67
CA GLN A 343 -19.51 19.33 -7.84
C GLN A 343 -19.07 20.79 -7.62
N ILE A 344 -18.25 21.01 -6.60
CA ILE A 344 -17.68 22.33 -6.29
C ILE A 344 -16.77 22.79 -7.43
N GLN A 345 -15.92 21.89 -7.93
CA GLN A 345 -15.03 22.19 -9.06
C GLN A 345 -15.81 22.49 -10.34
N MET A 346 -16.92 21.80 -10.61
CA MET A 346 -17.81 22.10 -11.74
C MET A 346 -18.42 23.50 -11.63
N TYR A 347 -18.96 23.83 -10.47
CA TYR A 347 -19.54 25.15 -10.22
C TYR A 347 -18.50 26.25 -10.49
N ILE A 348 -17.29 26.08 -9.98
CA ILE A 348 -16.22 27.06 -10.17
C ILE A 348 -15.76 27.10 -11.63
N ALA A 349 -15.70 25.96 -12.34
CA ALA A 349 -15.37 25.93 -13.77
C ALA A 349 -16.39 26.72 -14.63
N SER A 350 -17.65 26.81 -14.19
CA SER A 350 -18.68 27.61 -14.87
C SER A 350 -18.45 29.13 -14.71
N LYS A 351 -17.79 29.55 -13.63
CA LYS A 351 -17.55 30.96 -13.28
C LYS A 351 -16.14 31.44 -13.58
N VAL A 352 -15.15 30.54 -13.55
CA VAL A 352 -13.72 30.87 -13.64
C VAL A 352 -13.10 30.10 -14.80
N LYS A 353 -12.50 30.82 -15.75
CA LYS A 353 -11.87 30.24 -16.95
C LYS A 353 -10.35 30.25 -16.88
N GLY A 354 -9.73 29.38 -17.68
CA GLY A 354 -8.28 29.39 -17.94
C GLY A 354 -7.41 29.00 -16.74
N ILE A 355 -6.22 29.57 -16.65
CA ILE A 355 -5.19 29.19 -15.66
C ILE A 355 -5.63 29.42 -14.22
N LYS A 356 -6.49 30.42 -13.97
CA LYS A 356 -6.99 30.74 -12.62
C LYS A 356 -7.78 29.57 -12.02
N TYR A 357 -8.60 28.90 -12.83
CA TYR A 357 -9.32 27.69 -12.42
C TYR A 357 -8.36 26.53 -12.13
N VAL A 358 -7.35 26.34 -12.98
CA VAL A 358 -6.35 25.29 -12.80
C VAL A 358 -5.60 25.47 -11.47
N ILE A 359 -5.14 26.70 -11.18
CA ILE A 359 -4.46 27.02 -9.92
C ILE A 359 -5.39 26.79 -8.72
N PHE A 360 -6.63 27.29 -8.78
CA PHE A 360 -7.62 27.08 -7.72
C PHE A 360 -7.80 25.58 -7.42
N ARG A 361 -7.99 24.78 -8.47
CA ARG A 361 -8.21 23.34 -8.38
C ARG A 361 -7.03 22.62 -7.75
N MET A 362 -5.81 22.93 -8.19
CA MET A 362 -4.59 22.37 -7.61
C MET A 362 -4.45 22.74 -6.14
N MET A 363 -4.61 24.02 -5.78
CA MET A 363 -4.48 24.49 -4.40
C MET A 363 -5.55 23.88 -3.48
N SER A 364 -6.81 23.82 -3.93
CA SER A 364 -7.90 23.22 -3.16
C SER A 364 -7.64 21.74 -2.86
N ASN A 365 -7.11 20.98 -3.83
CA ASN A 365 -6.76 19.57 -3.63
C ASN A 365 -5.61 19.42 -2.63
N GLN A 366 -4.57 20.27 -2.73
CA GLN A 366 -3.43 20.24 -1.79
C GLN A 366 -3.86 20.55 -0.35
N VAL A 367 -4.73 21.53 -0.14
CA VAL A 367 -5.29 21.85 1.18
C VAL A 367 -6.09 20.68 1.74
N ALA A 368 -6.93 20.04 0.92
CA ALA A 368 -7.68 18.87 1.34
C ALA A 368 -6.75 17.71 1.77
N TYR A 369 -5.71 17.43 0.99
CA TYR A 369 -4.74 16.37 1.31
C TYR A 369 -3.97 16.65 2.60
N PHE A 370 -3.63 17.92 2.86
CA PHE A 370 -2.95 18.34 4.08
C PHE A 370 -3.80 18.12 5.34
N ILE A 371 -5.11 18.40 5.26
CA ILE A 371 -6.07 18.19 6.36
C ILE A 371 -6.35 16.70 6.58
N ILE A 372 -6.61 15.95 5.51
CA ILE A 372 -6.94 14.52 5.60
C ILE A 372 -5.74 13.71 6.12
N SER A 373 -4.52 14.03 5.68
CA SER A 373 -3.32 13.38 6.19
C SER A 373 -3.10 13.66 7.68
N LEU A 374 -3.47 14.86 8.18
CA LEU A 374 -3.42 15.17 9.60
C LEU A 374 -4.41 14.31 10.39
N ALA A 375 -5.65 14.21 9.91
CA ALA A 375 -6.68 13.36 10.52
C ALA A 375 -6.23 11.89 10.62
N PHE A 376 -5.55 11.38 9.59
CA PHE A 376 -4.94 10.05 9.63
C PHE A 376 -3.95 9.88 10.79
N VAL A 377 -3.03 10.82 11.01
CA VAL A 377 -2.04 10.71 12.10
C VAL A 377 -2.69 10.89 13.47
N VAL A 378 -3.64 11.82 13.60
CA VAL A 378 -4.41 12.03 14.84
C VAL A 378 -5.17 10.76 15.23
N LEU A 379 -5.81 10.08 14.28
CA LEU A 379 -6.52 8.82 14.57
C LEU A 379 -5.56 7.71 15.00
N ASN A 380 -4.40 7.56 14.34
CA ASN A 380 -3.38 6.61 14.81
C ASN A 380 -2.91 6.94 16.25
N THR A 381 -2.82 8.23 16.58
CA THR A 381 -2.49 8.67 17.95
C THR A 381 -3.56 8.27 18.95
N ALA A 382 -4.84 8.41 18.60
CA ALA A 382 -5.96 8.00 19.44
C ALA A 382 -5.97 6.48 19.73
N PHE A 383 -5.45 5.66 18.81
CA PHE A 383 -5.27 4.22 19.01
C PHE A 383 -3.93 3.84 19.66
N GLY A 384 -3.19 4.81 20.21
CA GLY A 384 -2.00 4.56 21.01
C GLY A 384 -0.76 4.16 20.22
N LEU A 385 -0.64 4.56 18.95
CA LEU A 385 0.62 4.39 18.23
C LEU A 385 1.69 5.34 18.80
N PRO A 386 2.87 4.83 19.21
CA PRO A 386 3.98 5.67 19.62
C PRO A 386 4.67 6.29 18.39
N PHE A 387 5.02 7.58 18.49
CA PHE A 387 5.70 8.34 17.44
C PHE A 387 7.16 8.66 17.76
N ASN A 388 7.67 8.20 18.90
CA ASN A 388 8.98 8.56 19.44
C ASN A 388 10.14 7.66 19.00
N GLY A 389 9.92 6.75 18.04
CA GLY A 389 10.95 5.79 17.62
C GLY A 389 12.24 6.44 17.11
N THR A 390 12.13 7.37 16.16
CA THR A 390 13.31 7.89 15.43
C THR A 390 13.54 9.37 15.61
N PHE A 391 12.45 10.13 15.66
CA PHE A 391 12.45 11.59 15.70
C PHE A 391 11.92 12.13 17.03
N GLY A 392 11.84 11.28 18.07
CA GLY A 392 11.23 11.64 19.34
C GLY A 392 9.80 12.18 19.14
N HIS A 393 9.41 13.19 19.91
CA HIS A 393 8.08 13.79 19.81
C HIS A 393 7.76 14.41 18.43
N ALA A 394 8.78 14.76 17.64
CA ALA A 394 8.60 15.30 16.29
C ALA A 394 8.17 14.22 15.27
N GLY A 395 8.23 12.93 15.62
CA GLY A 395 7.81 11.86 14.72
C GLY A 395 6.35 11.97 14.24
N PHE A 396 5.47 12.55 15.07
CA PHE A 396 4.10 12.89 14.67
C PHE A 396 4.08 13.80 13.44
N LEU A 397 4.84 14.90 13.48
CA LEU A 397 4.91 15.88 12.40
C LEU A 397 5.57 15.28 11.16
N VAL A 398 6.62 14.48 11.34
CA VAL A 398 7.34 13.83 10.24
C VAL A 398 6.42 12.85 9.50
N ILE A 399 5.68 12.00 10.23
CA ILE A 399 4.75 11.04 9.63
C ILE A 399 3.60 11.77 8.94
N TRP A 400 3.11 12.86 9.52
CA TRP A 400 2.09 13.69 8.88
C TRP A 400 2.57 14.25 7.53
N VAL A 401 3.78 14.79 7.47
CA VAL A 401 4.37 15.26 6.21
C VAL A 401 4.54 14.11 5.21
N PHE A 402 4.97 12.92 5.65
CA PHE A 402 5.05 11.76 4.76
C PHE A 402 3.69 11.33 4.21
N SER A 403 2.65 11.32 5.05
CA SER A 403 1.28 11.02 4.64
C SER A 403 0.75 12.07 3.65
N TYR A 404 1.02 13.35 3.91
CA TYR A 404 0.69 14.43 2.98
C TYR A 404 1.40 14.25 1.63
N LEU A 405 2.70 13.99 1.62
CA LEU A 405 3.47 13.77 0.40
C LEU A 405 2.94 12.59 -0.42
N LEU A 406 2.54 11.49 0.24
CA LEU A 406 1.90 10.36 -0.45
C LEU A 406 0.58 10.78 -1.11
N MET A 407 -0.31 11.43 -0.35
CA MET A 407 -1.61 11.87 -0.86
C MET A 407 -1.45 12.87 -2.00
N SER A 408 -0.51 13.82 -1.89
CA SER A 408 -0.22 14.80 -2.93
C SER A 408 0.33 14.16 -4.20
N ALA A 409 1.28 13.23 -4.06
CA ALA A 409 1.88 12.50 -5.18
C ALA A 409 0.84 11.67 -5.94
N ILE A 410 -0.04 10.96 -5.21
CA ILE A 410 -1.03 10.07 -5.82
C ILE A 410 -2.28 10.82 -6.27
N GLY A 411 -2.70 11.87 -5.57
CA GLY A 411 -3.92 12.61 -5.88
C GLY A 411 -3.89 13.26 -7.26
N SER A 412 -2.78 13.91 -7.58
CA SER A 412 -2.57 14.51 -8.90
C SER A 412 -2.45 13.45 -10.01
N VAL A 413 -1.93 12.25 -9.70
CA VAL A 413 -1.91 11.11 -10.64
C VAL A 413 -3.32 10.54 -10.86
N ILE A 414 -4.11 10.38 -9.80
CA ILE A 414 -5.52 9.96 -9.88
C ILE A 414 -6.29 10.93 -10.75
N GLU A 415 -6.14 12.23 -10.50
CA GLU A 415 -6.82 13.28 -11.26
C GLU A 415 -6.45 13.24 -12.74
N PHE A 416 -5.17 13.09 -13.06
CA PHE A 416 -4.69 12.88 -14.42
C PHE A 416 -5.38 11.66 -15.09
N PHE A 417 -5.42 10.51 -14.42
CA PHE A 417 -6.06 9.32 -14.97
C PHE A 417 -7.58 9.44 -15.10
N VAL A 418 -8.25 10.06 -14.12
CA VAL A 418 -9.70 10.29 -14.19
C VAL A 418 -10.05 11.17 -15.38
N LEU A 419 -9.30 12.25 -15.64
CA LEU A 419 -9.55 13.12 -16.79
C LEU A 419 -9.40 12.37 -18.13
N ILE A 420 -8.41 11.47 -18.24
CA ILE A 420 -8.20 10.65 -19.45
C ILE A 420 -9.31 9.61 -19.60
N VAL A 421 -9.60 8.84 -18.56
CA VAL A 421 -10.63 7.80 -18.60
C VAL A 421 -12.00 8.41 -18.85
N PHE A 422 -12.30 9.56 -18.23
CA PHE A 422 -13.52 10.31 -18.49
C PHE A 422 -13.64 10.70 -19.98
N ALA A 423 -12.55 11.13 -20.61
CA ALA A 423 -12.55 11.50 -22.03
C ALA A 423 -12.70 10.30 -22.98
N LEU A 424 -12.50 9.07 -22.52
CA LEU A 424 -12.49 7.85 -23.35
C LEU A 424 -13.71 6.97 -23.07
N LYS A 425 -13.95 6.63 -21.80
CA LYS A 425 -15.02 5.75 -21.30
C LYS A 425 -15.40 6.14 -19.86
N PRO A 426 -16.36 7.07 -19.66
CA PRO A 426 -16.81 7.51 -18.32
C PRO A 426 -17.19 6.41 -17.31
N PRO A 427 -17.82 5.28 -17.70
CA PRO A 427 -18.16 4.21 -16.75
C PRO A 427 -16.95 3.57 -16.04
N MET A 428 -15.74 3.75 -16.58
CA MET A 428 -14.51 3.15 -16.06
C MET A 428 -13.81 3.99 -14.97
N ILE A 429 -14.40 5.08 -14.47
CA ILE A 429 -13.77 5.91 -13.42
C ILE A 429 -13.43 5.08 -12.17
N GLY A 430 -14.32 4.17 -11.75
CA GLY A 430 -14.06 3.28 -10.61
C GLY A 430 -12.86 2.36 -10.80
N PHE A 431 -12.52 2.03 -12.06
CA PHE A 431 -11.33 1.25 -12.38
C PHE A 431 -10.03 2.02 -12.12
N VAL A 432 -10.05 3.36 -12.21
CA VAL A 432 -8.87 4.20 -11.89
C VAL A 432 -8.45 4.01 -10.44
N LEU A 433 -9.40 3.96 -9.50
CA LEU A 433 -9.11 3.69 -8.09
C LEU A 433 -8.45 2.32 -7.93
N LEU A 434 -9.08 1.26 -8.46
CA LEU A 434 -8.58 -0.11 -8.35
C LEU A 434 -7.17 -0.24 -8.94
N PHE A 435 -6.98 0.29 -10.16
CA PHE A 435 -5.70 0.26 -10.85
C PHE A 435 -4.62 1.01 -10.07
N THR A 436 -4.91 2.22 -9.59
CA THR A 436 -3.96 3.04 -8.83
C THR A 436 -3.54 2.36 -7.53
N VAL A 437 -4.50 1.77 -6.80
CA VAL A 437 -4.24 1.03 -5.56
C VAL A 437 -3.33 -0.16 -5.86
N VAL A 438 -3.69 -1.03 -6.80
CA VAL A 438 -2.94 -2.26 -7.04
C VAL A 438 -1.56 -2.00 -7.62
N LEU A 439 -1.44 -1.03 -8.54
CA LEU A 439 -0.14 -0.66 -9.10
C LEU A 439 0.83 -0.20 -8.02
N ASN A 440 0.35 0.53 -7.02
CA ASN A 440 1.14 1.01 -5.88
C ASN A 440 1.38 -0.07 -4.80
N LEU A 441 0.40 -0.93 -4.55
CA LEU A 441 0.40 -1.91 -3.46
C LEU A 441 1.19 -3.17 -3.80
N ALA A 442 1.12 -3.67 -5.03
CA ALA A 442 1.78 -4.92 -5.41
C ALA A 442 3.28 -4.98 -5.03
N PRO A 443 4.07 -3.88 -5.14
CA PRO A 443 5.49 -3.89 -4.77
C PRO A 443 5.79 -3.76 -3.27
N THR A 444 4.81 -3.54 -2.38
CA THR A 444 5.05 -3.27 -0.94
C THR A 444 4.78 -4.46 -0.01
N ILE A 445 3.97 -5.43 -0.43
CA ILE A 445 3.51 -6.51 0.46
C ILE A 445 4.63 -7.57 0.71
N SER A 446 5.76 -7.44 0.02
CA SER A 446 6.88 -8.38 0.14
C SER A 446 8.21 -7.72 -0.19
N PRO A 447 9.36 -8.34 0.18
CA PRO A 447 10.64 -7.80 -0.22
C PRO A 447 10.71 -7.67 -1.74
N ILE A 448 10.86 -6.45 -2.24
CA ILE A 448 10.85 -6.13 -3.69
C ILE A 448 11.93 -6.89 -4.48
N ILE A 449 13.01 -7.31 -3.82
CA ILE A 449 14.06 -8.17 -4.38
C ILE A 449 13.58 -9.59 -4.73
N LEU A 450 12.50 -10.06 -4.10
CA LEU A 450 11.85 -11.33 -4.39
C LEU A 450 10.81 -11.23 -5.52
N CYS A 451 10.44 -10.02 -5.93
CA CYS A 451 9.62 -9.82 -7.11
C CYS A 451 10.43 -10.11 -8.39
N PRO A 452 9.79 -10.63 -9.46
CA PRO A 452 10.42 -10.65 -10.79
C PRO A 452 10.88 -9.25 -11.19
N LYS A 453 11.95 -9.15 -11.99
CA LYS A 453 12.61 -7.87 -12.31
C LYS A 453 11.65 -6.81 -12.84
N PHE A 454 10.68 -7.20 -13.67
CA PHE A 454 9.64 -6.30 -14.20
C PHE A 454 8.85 -5.57 -13.10
N TYR A 455 8.44 -6.27 -12.04
CA TYR A 455 7.65 -5.71 -10.94
C TYR A 455 8.45 -4.85 -9.95
N ARG A 456 9.76 -4.68 -10.18
CA ARG A 456 10.60 -3.78 -9.38
C ARG A 456 10.40 -2.30 -9.72
N TYR A 457 9.48 -1.97 -10.64
CA TYR A 457 9.00 -0.59 -10.85
C TYR A 457 8.53 0.06 -9.54
N GLY A 458 8.16 -0.74 -8.54
CA GLY A 458 7.82 -0.30 -7.19
C GLY A 458 8.81 0.67 -6.55
N TYR A 459 10.11 0.61 -6.87
CA TYR A 459 11.07 1.59 -6.37
C TYR A 459 10.71 3.03 -6.76
N ALA A 460 10.06 3.22 -7.90
CA ALA A 460 9.59 4.52 -8.35
C ALA A 460 8.18 4.86 -7.83
N MET A 461 7.42 3.92 -7.28
CA MET A 461 6.02 4.15 -6.91
C MET A 461 5.89 4.91 -5.59
N PRO A 462 4.94 5.87 -5.48
CA PRO A 462 4.78 6.65 -4.25
C PRO A 462 4.55 5.80 -3.00
N LEU A 463 3.67 4.79 -3.05
CA LEU A 463 3.34 3.99 -1.87
C LEU A 463 4.55 3.23 -1.29
N LYS A 464 5.43 2.69 -2.13
CA LYS A 464 6.64 2.00 -1.65
C LYS A 464 7.58 2.95 -0.92
N ASN A 465 7.74 4.16 -1.44
CA ASN A 465 8.60 5.18 -0.85
C ASN A 465 8.03 5.69 0.47
N PHE A 466 6.72 5.90 0.55
CA PHE A 466 6.03 6.18 1.81
C PHE A 466 6.18 5.05 2.83
N TYR A 467 6.01 3.79 2.40
CA TYR A 467 6.13 2.63 3.27
C TYR A 467 7.51 2.53 3.93
N ASP A 468 8.57 2.75 3.16
CA ASP A 468 9.94 2.75 3.69
C ASP A 468 10.20 3.93 4.64
N LEU A 469 9.58 5.09 4.37
CA LEU A 469 9.67 6.25 5.26
C LEU A 469 8.96 6.00 6.61
N LEU A 470 7.85 5.26 6.62
CA LEU A 470 7.17 4.88 7.85
C LEU A 470 8.04 3.96 8.72
N GLN A 471 8.76 3.00 8.13
CA GLN A 471 9.69 2.14 8.85
C GLN A 471 10.80 2.97 9.52
N VAL A 472 11.33 3.95 8.79
CA VAL A 472 12.32 4.89 9.33
C VAL A 472 11.69 5.70 10.45
N ALA A 473 10.47 6.21 10.33
CA ALA A 473 9.89 7.09 11.36
C ALA A 473 9.45 6.36 12.63
N TYR A 474 8.82 5.18 12.50
CA TYR A 474 8.29 4.43 13.63
C TYR A 474 9.32 3.53 14.32
N PHE A 475 10.25 2.93 13.56
CA PHE A 475 11.08 1.83 14.06
C PHE A 475 12.57 2.11 14.03
N ASN A 476 12.99 3.35 13.77
CA ASN A 476 14.40 3.71 13.60
C ASN A 476 15.12 2.85 12.56
N ALA A 477 14.42 2.44 11.49
CA ALA A 477 15.07 1.80 10.35
C ALA A 477 16.10 2.74 9.70
N TRP A 478 17.04 2.16 8.95
CA TRP A 478 18.14 2.92 8.37
C TRP A 478 17.73 4.10 7.49
N LYS A 479 18.29 5.26 7.83
CA LYS A 479 17.96 6.57 7.23
C LYS A 479 18.57 6.79 5.85
N GLY A 480 19.51 5.96 5.39
CA GLY A 480 20.27 6.23 4.16
C GLY A 480 19.45 6.26 2.86
N HIS A 481 18.22 5.77 2.88
CA HIS A 481 17.27 5.87 1.75
C HIS A 481 16.21 6.96 1.91
N MET A 482 16.15 7.63 3.06
CA MET A 482 15.11 8.61 3.39
C MET A 482 15.06 9.76 2.38
N GLY A 483 16.21 10.34 2.05
CA GLY A 483 16.29 11.45 1.07
C GLY A 483 15.79 11.04 -0.32
N ARG A 484 16.18 9.84 -0.80
CA ARG A 484 15.69 9.31 -2.08
C ARG A 484 14.18 9.12 -2.08
N ASN A 485 13.65 8.53 -1.01
CA ASN A 485 12.22 8.21 -0.93
C ASN A 485 11.36 9.49 -0.88
N ILE A 486 11.79 10.51 -0.13
CA ILE A 486 11.15 11.83 -0.12
C ILE A 486 11.25 12.48 -1.51
N GLY A 487 12.44 12.42 -2.13
CA GLY A 487 12.66 12.98 -3.47
C GLY A 487 11.74 12.36 -4.52
N ILE A 488 11.47 11.05 -4.47
CA ILE A 488 10.55 10.38 -5.39
C ILE A 488 9.11 10.83 -5.16
N LEU A 489 8.65 10.94 -3.91
CA LEU A 489 7.32 11.47 -3.61
C LEU A 489 7.15 12.89 -4.15
N PHE A 490 8.15 13.74 -3.92
CA PHE A 490 8.15 15.12 -4.42
C PHE A 490 8.20 15.19 -5.95
N ALA A 491 8.98 14.32 -6.61
CA ALA A 491 9.02 14.24 -8.06
C ALA A 491 7.66 13.88 -8.64
N TRP A 492 6.96 12.89 -8.08
CA TRP A 492 5.59 12.56 -8.52
C TRP A 492 4.62 13.71 -8.29
N MET A 493 4.68 14.36 -7.13
CA MET A 493 3.89 15.55 -6.86
C MET A 493 4.10 16.61 -7.93
N VAL A 494 5.35 17.03 -8.18
CA VAL A 494 5.64 18.12 -9.14
C VAL A 494 5.29 17.73 -10.57
N VAL A 495 5.70 16.54 -11.03
CA VAL A 495 5.50 16.11 -12.42
C VAL A 495 4.01 15.95 -12.75
N SER A 496 3.25 15.31 -11.87
CA SER A 496 1.81 15.12 -12.10
C SER A 496 1.04 16.45 -12.03
N ASN A 497 1.37 17.33 -11.08
CA ASN A 497 0.80 18.67 -11.01
C ASN A 497 1.13 19.52 -12.26
N ALA A 498 2.36 19.43 -12.76
CA ALA A 498 2.76 20.11 -13.99
C ALA A 498 2.05 19.54 -15.23
N ALA A 499 1.67 18.25 -15.23
CA ALA A 499 0.95 17.62 -16.33
C ALA A 499 -0.54 18.02 -16.41
N LEU A 500 -1.16 18.42 -15.30
CA LEU A 500 -2.59 18.75 -15.22
C LEU A 500 -3.05 19.85 -16.19
N PRO A 501 -2.36 21.02 -16.30
CA PRO A 501 -2.72 22.04 -17.29
C PRO A 501 -2.76 21.52 -18.73
N PHE A 502 -1.82 20.63 -19.10
CA PHE A 502 -1.73 20.08 -20.45
C PHE A 502 -2.90 19.14 -20.75
N VAL A 503 -3.26 18.26 -19.82
CA VAL A 503 -4.40 17.36 -19.98
C VAL A 503 -5.71 18.12 -20.03
N MET A 504 -5.88 19.15 -19.20
CA MET A 504 -7.08 19.98 -19.25
C MET A 504 -7.21 20.73 -20.58
N LYS A 505 -6.11 21.26 -21.12
CA LYS A 505 -6.09 21.87 -22.46
C LYS A 505 -6.45 20.86 -23.54
N TRP A 506 -5.88 19.66 -23.48
CA TRP A 506 -6.23 18.58 -24.40
C TRP A 506 -7.71 18.18 -24.33
N LEU A 507 -8.26 18.07 -23.11
CA LEU A 507 -9.67 17.75 -22.88
C LEU A 507 -10.59 18.83 -23.44
N ALA A 508 -10.26 20.10 -23.23
CA ALA A 508 -11.02 21.23 -23.77
C ALA A 508 -11.05 21.18 -25.31
N ASN A 509 -9.90 20.96 -25.95
CA ASN A 509 -9.82 20.83 -27.41
C ASN A 509 -10.60 19.62 -27.94
N LYS A 510 -10.56 18.49 -27.22
CA LYS A 510 -11.30 17.28 -27.61
C LYS A 510 -12.81 17.51 -27.50
N LYS A 511 -13.28 18.24 -26.49
CA LYS A 511 -14.68 18.62 -26.33
C LYS A 511 -15.15 19.54 -27.45
N ALA A 512 -14.40 20.60 -27.75
CA ALA A 512 -14.73 21.52 -28.85
C ALA A 512 -14.88 20.78 -30.19
N LYS A 513 -13.98 19.85 -30.51
CA LYS A 513 -14.08 19.01 -31.72
C LYS A 513 -15.29 18.07 -31.72
N ALA A 514 -15.65 17.52 -30.55
CA ALA A 514 -16.82 16.65 -30.44
C ALA A 514 -18.13 17.45 -30.60
N GLU A 515 -18.18 18.68 -30.08
CA GLU A 515 -19.29 19.61 -30.29
C GLU A 515 -19.42 19.97 -31.78
N GLU A 516 -18.33 20.38 -32.43
CA GLU A 516 -18.31 20.65 -33.88
C GLU A 516 -18.80 19.44 -34.70
N GLN A 517 -18.41 18.21 -34.35
CA GLN A 517 -18.87 17.00 -35.04
C GLN A 517 -20.35 16.73 -34.83
N LYS A 518 -20.89 16.96 -33.61
CA LYS A 518 -22.32 16.81 -33.33
C LYS A 518 -23.14 17.83 -34.13
N THR A 519 -22.74 19.09 -34.13
CA THR A 519 -23.43 20.15 -34.90
C THR A 519 -23.43 19.85 -36.40
N ASN A 520 -22.29 19.43 -36.97
CA ASN A 520 -22.23 19.02 -38.38
C ASN A 520 -23.10 17.80 -38.71
N LEU A 521 -23.28 16.85 -37.77
CA LEU A 521 -24.14 15.68 -37.94
C LEU A 521 -25.62 16.06 -37.88
N GLU A 522 -26.00 16.95 -36.96
CA GLU A 522 -27.36 17.50 -36.86
C GLU A 522 -27.72 18.27 -38.13
N GLU A 523 -26.86 19.17 -38.60
CA GLU A 523 -27.04 19.90 -39.87
C GLU A 523 -27.15 18.95 -41.08
N SER A 524 -26.38 17.86 -41.09
CA SER A 524 -26.44 16.84 -42.14
C SER A 524 -27.73 16.01 -42.11
N GLN A 525 -28.29 15.78 -40.92
CA GLN A 525 -29.56 15.05 -40.75
C GLN A 525 -30.75 15.92 -41.12
N ASP A 526 -30.76 17.19 -40.72
CA ASP A 526 -31.79 18.15 -41.07
C ASP A 526 -31.83 18.40 -42.59
N ASN A 527 -30.67 18.53 -43.24
CA ASN A 527 -30.59 18.64 -44.69
C ASN A 527 -31.14 17.40 -45.42
N LYS A 528 -30.92 16.19 -44.89
CA LYS A 528 -31.50 14.96 -45.45
C LYS A 528 -33.01 14.87 -45.25
N ASN A 529 -33.51 15.27 -44.08
CA ASN A 529 -34.95 15.28 -43.79
C ASN A 529 -35.68 16.29 -44.68
N ASN A 530 -35.10 17.48 -44.90
CA ASN A 530 -35.68 18.48 -45.79
C ASN A 530 -35.74 18.00 -47.26
N GLN A 531 -34.70 17.33 -47.76
CA GLN A 531 -34.71 16.75 -49.13
C GLN A 531 -35.72 15.60 -49.32
N VAL A 532 -36.05 14.86 -48.26
CA VAL A 532 -37.08 13.80 -48.32
C VAL A 532 -38.49 14.40 -48.27
N THR A 533 -38.65 15.55 -47.62
CA THR A 533 -39.93 16.25 -47.51
C THR A 533 -40.28 17.01 -48.80
N GLU A 534 -39.29 17.50 -49.55
CA GLU A 534 -39.48 18.12 -50.88
C GLU A 534 -39.75 17.10 -52.01
N LYS A 535 -39.50 15.81 -51.78
CA LYS A 535 -39.73 14.72 -52.76
C LYS A 535 -41.03 13.93 -52.56
N LYS A 536 -41.86 14.34 -51.61
CA LYS A 536 -43.25 13.87 -51.45
C LYS A 536 -44.19 14.99 -51.84
#